data_AF-A0A6J0KP15-F1
#
_entry.id   AF-A0A6J0KP15-F1
#
_cell.length_a   1.000
_cell.length_b   1.000
_cell.length_c   1.000
_cell.angle_alpha   90.00
_cell.angle_beta   90.00
_cell.angle_gamma   90.00
#
_symmetry.space_group_name_H-M   'P 1'
#
loop_
_entity.id
_entity.type
_entity.pdbx_description
1 polymer ?
#
loop_
_entity_poly.entity_id
_entity_poly.type
_entity_poly.pdbx_seq_one_letter_code
_entity_poly.pdbx_strand_id
1 'polypeptide(L)'
;MSYTTAALAFTLTLVSVSATVSLYRWKREREDLEHRLNELDKSLGSATEKSASERRGRVKAQQALREALAHSESRDLHNNTIYPMRPIGTIQSCFSTRNGTPRQPLLVSLARACLKFDPALVPPASLEGLGEYSHCWILYVFHLNTDIEKLWRKPSQSKLKAKVRVPRLNGERKGVFATRSPHRPCPIGLTVAKVEEIQNNKVLLSGVDLVDGTPVLDIKPYLPYSDSIQGASVPNWVQEDCLLAVASVSFSDTFSSSITTCWKLIEKKSLYGSADEFKSLISQVLSWDIRSMSQRNKPQDTSDADSIVYHLILEGLDVSYMIDNESNILVQDVSLPNSLEDVAGT
;
A
#
# COMPACT_ATOMS: atom_id res chain seq x y z
N MET A 1 3.87 3.23 -88.58
CA MET A 1 3.09 3.38 -87.32
C MET A 1 2.81 2.04 -86.62
N SER A 2 3.60 0.97 -86.82
CA SER A 2 3.31 -0.36 -86.21
C SER A 2 4.32 -0.81 -85.14
N TYR A 3 5.45 -0.11 -84.95
CA TYR A 3 6.49 -0.51 -83.99
C TYR A 3 6.36 0.15 -82.61
N THR A 4 5.80 1.36 -82.53
CA THR A 4 5.64 2.12 -81.27
C THR A 4 4.49 1.61 -80.42
N THR A 5 3.39 1.15 -81.02
CA THR A 5 2.26 0.53 -80.33
C THR A 5 2.61 -0.83 -79.73
N ALA A 6 3.44 -1.62 -80.41
CA ALA A 6 3.91 -2.92 -79.90
C ALA A 6 4.84 -2.76 -78.67
N ALA A 7 5.74 -1.77 -78.66
CA ALA A 7 6.66 -1.51 -77.55
C ALA A 7 5.94 -0.96 -76.29
N LEU A 8 4.92 -0.11 -76.49
CA LEU A 8 4.05 0.39 -75.40
C LEU A 8 3.19 -0.74 -74.81
N ALA A 9 2.67 -1.65 -75.64
CA ALA A 9 1.94 -2.82 -75.16
C ALA A 9 2.85 -3.77 -74.36
N PHE A 10 4.10 -3.99 -74.80
CA PHE A 10 5.06 -4.85 -74.11
C PHE A 10 5.53 -4.30 -72.75
N THR A 11 5.66 -2.97 -72.64
CA THR A 11 6.05 -2.32 -71.38
C THR A 11 4.89 -2.27 -70.38
N LEU A 12 3.65 -2.04 -70.83
CA LEU A 12 2.47 -2.15 -69.97
C LEU A 12 2.24 -3.57 -69.45
N THR A 13 2.48 -4.59 -70.27
CA THR A 13 2.36 -6.00 -69.84
C THR A 13 3.47 -6.39 -68.89
N LEU A 14 4.70 -5.92 -69.06
CA LEU A 14 5.80 -6.18 -68.11
C LEU A 14 5.55 -5.53 -66.74
N VAL A 15 5.02 -4.30 -66.70
CA VAL A 15 4.68 -3.62 -65.45
C VAL A 15 3.50 -4.31 -64.75
N SER A 16 2.48 -4.75 -65.50
CA SER A 16 1.35 -5.48 -64.90
C SER A 16 1.77 -6.86 -64.38
N VAL A 17 2.68 -7.56 -65.07
CA VAL A 17 3.29 -8.81 -64.60
C VAL A 17 4.15 -8.58 -63.34
N SER A 18 4.93 -7.50 -63.28
CA SER A 18 5.75 -7.18 -62.09
C SER A 18 4.89 -6.82 -60.87
N ALA A 19 3.83 -6.04 -61.07
CA ALA A 19 2.88 -5.66 -60.02
C ALA A 19 2.09 -6.89 -59.50
N THR A 20 1.65 -7.78 -60.40
CA THR A 20 0.96 -9.02 -60.01
C THR A 20 1.88 -9.99 -59.28
N VAL A 21 3.14 -10.12 -59.69
CA VAL A 21 4.15 -10.91 -58.97
C VAL A 21 4.44 -10.33 -57.58
N SER A 22 4.49 -9.00 -57.45
CA SER A 22 4.72 -8.32 -56.17
C SER A 22 3.52 -8.46 -55.22
N LEU A 23 2.29 -8.31 -55.73
CA LEU A 23 1.07 -8.57 -54.97
C LEU A 23 0.94 -10.04 -54.54
N TYR A 24 1.32 -10.97 -55.43
CA TYR A 24 1.37 -12.39 -55.10
C TYR A 24 2.39 -12.69 -54.00
N ARG A 25 3.59 -12.08 -54.08
CA ARG A 25 4.62 -12.17 -53.02
C ARG A 25 4.12 -11.62 -51.69
N TRP A 26 3.52 -10.42 -51.69
CA TRP A 26 2.97 -9.80 -50.49
C TRP A 26 1.84 -10.64 -49.88
N LYS A 27 0.94 -11.18 -50.72
CA LYS A 27 -0.14 -12.07 -50.26
C LYS A 27 0.43 -13.34 -49.62
N ARG A 28 1.45 -13.95 -50.23
CA ARG A 28 2.12 -15.14 -49.71
C ARG A 28 2.87 -14.86 -48.41
N GLU A 29 3.54 -13.71 -48.29
CA GLU A 29 4.19 -13.28 -47.05
C GLU A 29 3.16 -13.04 -45.95
N ARG A 30 2.04 -12.40 -46.26
CA ARG A 30 0.93 -12.20 -45.31
C ARG A 30 0.36 -13.53 -44.82
N GLU A 31 0.13 -14.49 -45.72
CA GLU A 31 -0.33 -15.84 -45.36
C GLU A 31 0.69 -16.58 -44.49
N ASP A 32 2.01 -16.45 -44.76
CA ASP A 32 3.07 -17.01 -43.92
C ASP A 32 3.12 -16.36 -42.53
N LEU A 33 2.95 -15.03 -42.44
CA LEU A 33 2.87 -14.32 -41.16
C LEU A 33 1.63 -14.74 -40.36
N GLU A 34 0.46 -14.83 -40.99
CA GLU A 34 -0.78 -15.28 -40.33
C GLU A 34 -0.64 -16.73 -39.82
N HIS A 35 0.02 -17.60 -40.59
CA HIS A 35 0.34 -18.96 -40.14
C HIS A 35 1.27 -18.97 -38.92
N ARG A 36 2.37 -18.18 -38.95
CA ARG A 36 3.31 -18.07 -37.82
C ARG A 36 2.66 -17.50 -36.57
N LEU A 37 1.78 -16.50 -36.70
CA LEU A 37 1.03 -15.93 -35.58
C LEU A 37 0.14 -17.00 -34.93
N ASN A 38 -0.60 -17.77 -35.73
CA ASN A 38 -1.46 -18.84 -35.24
C ASN A 38 -0.65 -19.98 -34.57
N GLU A 39 0.54 -20.29 -35.09
CA GLU A 39 1.46 -21.26 -34.48
C GLU A 39 2.04 -20.75 -33.15
N LEU A 40 2.43 -19.46 -33.09
CA LEU A 40 2.88 -18.80 -31.87
C LEU A 40 1.78 -18.75 -30.81
N ASP A 41 0.54 -18.43 -31.18
CA ASP A 41 -0.60 -18.39 -30.25
C ASP A 41 -0.90 -19.78 -29.67
N LYS A 42 -0.84 -20.83 -30.50
CA LYS A 42 -0.97 -22.22 -30.03
C LYS A 42 0.18 -22.61 -29.10
N SER A 43 1.41 -22.26 -29.46
CA SER A 43 2.60 -22.52 -28.63
C SER A 43 2.50 -21.82 -27.28
N LEU A 44 2.12 -20.54 -27.28
CA LEU A 44 1.89 -19.74 -26.08
C LEU A 44 0.77 -20.35 -25.22
N GLY A 45 -0.37 -20.71 -25.83
CA GLY A 45 -1.46 -21.41 -25.14
C GLY A 45 -0.97 -22.68 -24.43
N SER A 46 -0.23 -23.53 -25.14
CA SER A 46 0.33 -24.76 -24.55
C SER A 46 1.33 -24.49 -23.43
N ALA A 47 2.19 -23.47 -23.57
CA ALA A 47 3.18 -23.08 -22.57
C ALA A 47 2.52 -22.51 -21.31
N THR A 48 1.46 -21.71 -21.46
CA THR A 48 0.68 -21.19 -20.33
C THR A 48 -0.04 -22.30 -19.57
N GLU A 49 -0.60 -23.28 -20.29
CA GLU A 49 -1.28 -24.43 -19.67
C GLU A 49 -0.29 -25.34 -18.93
N LYS A 50 0.88 -25.63 -19.52
CA LYS A 50 1.97 -26.35 -18.85
C LYS A 50 2.45 -25.63 -17.59
N SER A 51 2.62 -24.30 -17.66
CA SER A 51 2.97 -23.50 -16.48
C SER A 51 1.89 -23.55 -15.40
N ALA A 52 0.61 -23.56 -15.80
CA ALA A 52 -0.51 -23.67 -14.86
C ALA A 52 -0.57 -25.06 -14.21
N SER A 53 -0.33 -26.14 -14.97
CA SER A 53 -0.31 -27.51 -14.45
C SER A 53 0.87 -27.74 -13.49
N GLU A 54 2.06 -27.23 -13.81
CA GLU A 54 3.23 -27.25 -12.91
C GLU A 54 2.95 -26.52 -11.60
N ARG A 55 2.30 -25.34 -11.67
CA ARG A 55 1.87 -24.60 -10.46
C ARG A 55 0.90 -25.43 -9.62
N ARG A 56 -0.10 -26.07 -10.23
CA ARG A 56 -1.04 -26.95 -9.52
C ARG A 56 -0.32 -28.12 -8.85
N GLY A 57 0.61 -28.76 -9.55
CA GLY A 57 1.42 -29.87 -9.02
C GLY A 57 2.26 -29.44 -7.82
N ARG A 58 2.97 -28.30 -7.92
CA ARG A 58 3.76 -27.73 -6.82
C ARG A 58 2.92 -27.42 -5.60
N VAL A 59 1.73 -26.84 -5.77
CA VAL A 59 0.81 -26.52 -4.67
C VAL A 59 0.34 -27.78 -3.97
N LYS A 60 -0.06 -28.83 -4.71
CA LYS A 60 -0.47 -30.11 -4.13
C LYS A 60 0.67 -30.78 -3.36
N ALA A 61 1.88 -30.83 -3.94
CA ALA A 61 3.04 -31.42 -3.27
C ALA A 61 3.41 -30.66 -1.99
N GLN A 62 3.36 -29.32 -2.02
CA GLN A 62 3.60 -28.49 -0.83
C GLN A 62 2.54 -28.70 0.25
N GLN A 63 1.28 -28.93 -0.12
CA GLN A 63 0.21 -29.25 0.81
C GLN A 63 0.42 -30.64 1.44
N ALA A 64 0.71 -31.67 0.63
CA ALA A 64 1.01 -33.01 1.14
C ALA A 64 2.23 -33.03 2.08
N LEU A 65 3.28 -32.26 1.76
CA LEU A 65 4.44 -32.10 2.64
C LEU A 65 4.07 -31.44 3.98
N ARG A 66 3.23 -30.39 3.96
CA ARG A 66 2.74 -29.75 5.19
C ARG A 66 1.93 -30.71 6.04
N GLU A 67 1.05 -31.50 5.42
CA GLU A 67 0.28 -32.52 6.10
C GLU A 67 1.23 -33.56 6.72
N ALA A 68 2.22 -34.06 5.99
CA ALA A 68 3.20 -35.02 6.52
C ALA A 68 4.02 -34.46 7.70
N LEU A 69 4.49 -33.21 7.62
CA LEU A 69 5.24 -32.55 8.70
C LEU A 69 4.37 -32.32 9.94
N ALA A 70 3.11 -31.89 9.76
CA ALA A 70 2.18 -31.72 10.87
C ALA A 70 1.87 -33.05 11.59
N HIS A 71 1.90 -34.17 10.87
CA HIS A 71 1.73 -35.50 11.47
C HIS A 71 3.02 -36.02 12.13
N SER A 72 4.22 -35.67 11.63
CA SER A 72 5.49 -36.15 12.19
C SER A 72 5.90 -35.45 13.50
N GLU A 73 5.57 -34.17 13.65
CA GLU A 73 5.90 -33.37 14.86
C GLU A 73 4.95 -33.62 16.04
N SER A 74 3.85 -34.38 15.84
CA SER A 74 2.87 -34.66 16.90
C SER A 74 3.36 -35.60 18.01
N ARG A 75 4.56 -36.19 17.89
CA ARG A 75 5.05 -37.21 18.82
C ARG A 75 6.00 -36.74 19.90
N ASP A 76 6.68 -35.60 19.75
CA ASP A 76 7.57 -35.10 20.81
C ASP A 76 7.75 -33.57 20.73
N LEU A 77 7.49 -32.90 21.87
CA LEU A 77 7.71 -31.50 22.23
C LEU A 77 6.62 -30.44 21.90
N HIS A 78 6.24 -29.75 22.98
CA HIS A 78 5.42 -28.54 23.13
C HIS A 78 3.89 -28.73 23.16
N ASN A 79 3.39 -28.77 24.39
CA ASN A 79 2.07 -28.22 24.74
C ASN A 79 1.91 -26.90 23.97
N ASN A 80 0.92 -26.83 23.08
CA ASN A 80 0.67 -25.72 22.16
C ASN A 80 0.22 -24.47 22.96
N THR A 81 1.14 -23.89 23.71
CA THR A 81 0.89 -22.87 24.72
C THR A 81 0.68 -21.55 23.99
N ILE A 82 -0.57 -21.10 23.94
CA ILE A 82 -0.93 -19.79 23.40
C ILE A 82 -0.72 -18.76 24.50
N TYR A 83 -0.05 -17.66 24.18
CA TYR A 83 0.13 -16.52 25.09
C TYR A 83 -0.95 -15.47 24.81
N PRO A 84 -2.00 -15.35 25.64
CA PRO A 84 -3.03 -14.34 25.45
C PRO A 84 -2.44 -12.96 25.76
N MET A 85 -2.49 -12.06 24.77
CA MET A 85 -2.09 -10.66 24.93
C MET A 85 -3.34 -9.80 24.92
N ARG A 86 -3.66 -9.16 26.06
CA ARG A 86 -4.76 -8.21 26.17
C ARG A 86 -4.25 -6.80 25.86
N PRO A 87 -4.93 -6.02 25.01
CA PRO A 87 -4.57 -4.62 24.81
C PRO A 87 -4.64 -3.82 26.11
N ILE A 88 -3.63 -2.99 26.36
CA ILE A 88 -3.49 -2.12 27.52
C ILE A 88 -4.06 -0.71 27.29
N GLY A 89 -4.30 -0.38 26.03
CA GLY A 89 -4.84 0.90 25.61
C GLY A 89 -5.22 0.91 24.14
N THR A 90 -5.81 2.04 23.72
CA THR A 90 -6.29 2.25 22.35
C THR A 90 -5.78 3.60 21.84
N ILE A 91 -5.36 3.60 20.58
CA ILE A 91 -4.93 4.81 19.87
C ILE A 91 -6.15 5.60 19.40
N GLN A 92 -6.13 6.90 19.68
CA GLN A 92 -6.86 7.90 18.92
C GLN A 92 -5.90 8.58 17.95
N SER A 93 -6.12 8.45 16.64
CA SER A 93 -5.16 8.90 15.63
C SER A 93 -5.75 9.98 14.73
N CYS A 94 -4.87 10.81 14.16
CA CYS A 94 -5.26 11.65 13.04
C CYS A 94 -5.65 10.84 11.79
N PHE A 95 -5.24 9.58 11.66
CA PHE A 95 -5.61 8.72 10.53
C PHE A 95 -6.88 7.93 10.81
N SER A 96 -8.01 8.32 10.22
CA SER A 96 -9.29 7.62 10.40
C SER A 96 -9.36 6.28 9.63
N THR A 97 -8.55 6.13 8.58
CA THR A 97 -8.50 4.90 7.79
C THR A 97 -7.06 4.48 7.48
N ARG A 98 -6.89 3.25 6.95
CA ARG A 98 -5.59 2.75 6.51
C ARG A 98 -5.00 3.58 5.37
N ASN A 99 -5.84 4.17 4.52
CA ASN A 99 -5.38 5.01 3.42
C ASN A 99 -4.81 6.31 4.01
N GLY A 100 -3.64 6.73 3.53
CA GLY A 100 -2.93 7.90 4.08
C GLY A 100 -2.12 7.63 5.35
N THR A 101 -2.36 6.54 6.07
CA THR A 101 -1.48 6.15 7.19
C THR A 101 -0.06 5.87 6.64
N PRO A 102 1.00 6.49 7.21
CA PRO A 102 2.36 6.31 6.76
C PRO A 102 2.76 4.84 6.71
N ARG A 103 3.58 4.46 5.73
CA ARG A 103 4.03 3.07 5.61
C ARG A 103 5.06 2.67 6.66
N GLN A 104 5.71 3.65 7.27
CA GLN A 104 6.75 3.55 8.29
C GLN A 104 6.62 4.76 9.22
N PRO A 105 7.04 4.66 10.49
CA PRO A 105 6.99 5.77 11.42
C PRO A 105 7.94 6.90 11.01
N LEU A 106 7.69 8.10 11.55
CA LEU A 106 8.47 9.32 11.36
C LEU A 106 8.55 9.87 9.92
N LEU A 107 8.00 9.20 8.90
CA LEU A 107 7.86 9.74 7.54
C LEU A 107 6.98 10.99 7.50
N VAL A 108 5.97 11.03 8.38
CA VAL A 108 5.10 12.17 8.60
C VAL A 108 5.27 12.56 10.07
N SER A 109 6.23 13.42 10.36
CA SER A 109 6.55 13.83 11.73
C SER A 109 5.38 14.54 12.44
N LEU A 110 4.51 15.21 11.68
CA LEU A 110 3.32 15.88 12.20
C LEU A 110 2.16 14.93 12.49
N ALA A 111 2.26 13.65 12.14
CA ALA A 111 1.20 12.68 12.40
C ALA A 111 1.02 12.48 13.91
N ARG A 112 -0.08 13.00 14.47
CA ARG A 112 -0.39 12.94 15.90
C ARG A 112 -1.32 11.79 16.26
N ALA A 113 -1.14 11.30 17.48
CA ALA A 113 -2.06 10.38 18.13
C ALA A 113 -2.09 10.58 19.65
N CYS A 114 -3.16 10.14 20.29
CA CYS A 114 -3.28 10.00 21.72
C CYS A 114 -3.46 8.52 22.07
N LEU A 115 -2.49 7.94 22.77
CA LEU A 115 -2.65 6.61 23.36
C LEU A 115 -3.40 6.75 24.68
N LYS A 116 -4.61 6.17 24.74
CA LYS A 116 -5.43 6.13 25.96
C LYS A 116 -5.32 4.76 26.60
N PHE A 117 -4.82 4.71 27.82
CA PHE A 117 -4.73 3.48 28.61
C PHE A 117 -6.05 3.18 29.30
N ASP A 118 -6.38 1.89 29.43
CA ASP A 118 -7.47 1.42 30.28
C ASP A 118 -7.01 1.52 31.75
N PRO A 119 -7.57 2.45 32.56
CA PRO A 119 -7.13 2.63 33.95
C PRO A 119 -7.37 1.41 34.84
N ALA A 120 -8.26 0.49 34.44
CA ALA A 120 -8.49 -0.75 35.17
C ALA A 120 -7.35 -1.76 34.96
N LEU A 121 -6.55 -1.61 33.90
CA LEU A 121 -5.43 -2.48 33.56
C LEU A 121 -4.09 -1.83 33.83
N VAL A 122 -3.98 -0.53 33.55
CA VAL A 122 -2.75 0.25 33.68
C VAL A 122 -3.02 1.43 34.61
N PRO A 123 -2.60 1.33 35.88
CA PRO A 123 -2.65 2.46 36.80
C PRO A 123 -1.86 3.66 36.24
N PRO A 124 -2.32 4.91 36.39
CA PRO A 124 -1.61 6.09 35.87
C PRO A 124 -0.15 6.21 36.34
N ALA A 125 0.16 5.74 37.55
CA ALA A 125 1.53 5.69 38.08
C ALA A 125 2.50 4.85 37.23
N SER A 126 2.00 3.92 36.41
CA SER A 126 2.83 3.14 35.47
C SER A 126 3.46 3.99 34.35
N LEU A 127 3.00 5.24 34.17
CA LEU A 127 3.56 6.18 33.19
C LEU A 127 4.58 7.16 33.80
N GLU A 128 4.84 7.09 35.11
CA GLU A 128 5.85 7.91 35.77
C GLU A 128 7.23 7.70 35.14
N GLY A 129 7.96 8.80 34.89
CA GLY A 129 9.25 8.79 34.22
C GLY A 129 9.20 8.66 32.68
N LEU A 130 8.07 8.25 32.08
CA LEU A 130 7.98 8.12 30.62
C LEU A 130 8.18 9.46 29.89
N GLY A 131 7.71 10.56 30.49
CA GLY A 131 7.88 11.92 29.96
C GLY A 131 9.33 12.44 29.95
N GLU A 132 10.27 11.74 30.58
CA GLU A 132 11.70 12.06 30.54
C GLU A 132 12.37 11.58 29.23
N TYR A 133 11.69 10.70 28.48
CA TYR A 133 12.15 10.21 27.19
C TYR A 133 11.51 11.00 26.06
N SER A 134 12.29 11.36 25.05
CA SER A 134 11.75 12.03 23.85
C SER A 134 10.96 11.08 22.95
N HIS A 135 11.26 9.78 22.99
CA HIS A 135 10.66 8.78 22.10
C HIS A 135 10.36 7.49 22.85
N CYS A 136 9.38 6.75 22.33
CA CYS A 136 9.00 5.43 22.83
C CYS A 136 8.76 4.45 21.68
N TRP A 137 8.99 3.17 21.95
CA TRP A 137 8.44 2.06 21.18
C TRP A 137 7.01 1.78 21.60
N ILE A 138 6.16 1.49 20.63
CA ILE A 138 4.79 1.02 20.85
C ILE A 138 4.60 -0.29 20.10
N LEU A 139 4.19 -1.33 20.83
CA LEU A 139 3.76 -2.60 20.27
C LEU A 139 2.25 -2.59 20.12
N TYR A 140 1.75 -2.90 18.92
CA TYR A 140 0.33 -2.77 18.61
C TYR A 140 -0.18 -3.90 17.72
N VAL A 141 -1.49 -3.98 17.53
CA VAL A 141 -2.14 -4.99 16.69
C VAL A 141 -2.63 -4.39 15.37
N PHE A 142 -2.31 -5.01 14.23
CA PHE A 142 -2.82 -4.66 12.89
C PHE A 142 -4.30 -5.06 12.70
N HIS A 143 -5.17 -4.44 13.49
CA HIS A 143 -6.59 -4.79 13.62
C HIS A 143 -7.43 -4.60 12.36
N LEU A 144 -7.02 -3.73 11.42
CA LEU A 144 -7.73 -3.49 10.15
C LEU A 144 -7.12 -4.22 8.94
N ASN A 145 -6.02 -4.97 9.10
CA ASN A 145 -5.30 -5.56 7.95
C ASN A 145 -5.47 -7.06 7.82
N THR A 146 -5.74 -7.75 8.92
CA THR A 146 -5.86 -9.21 8.92
C THR A 146 -7.14 -9.61 9.62
N ASP A 147 -7.77 -10.68 9.13
CA ASP A 147 -8.85 -11.35 9.85
C ASP A 147 -8.24 -12.07 11.06
N ILE A 148 -8.11 -11.32 12.16
CA ILE A 148 -7.47 -11.77 13.40
C ILE A 148 -8.21 -12.98 13.96
N GLU A 149 -9.55 -13.01 13.84
CA GLU A 149 -10.33 -14.15 14.29
C GLU A 149 -9.95 -15.43 13.55
N LYS A 150 -9.90 -15.39 12.21
CA LYS A 150 -9.44 -16.55 11.43
C LYS A 150 -7.99 -16.91 11.71
N LEU A 151 -7.11 -15.90 11.87
CA LEU A 151 -5.69 -16.13 12.09
C LEU A 151 -5.40 -16.77 13.45
N TRP A 152 -6.03 -16.31 14.52
CA TRP A 152 -5.74 -16.72 15.90
C TRP A 152 -6.64 -17.83 16.41
N ARG A 153 -7.95 -17.82 16.09
CA ARG A 153 -8.88 -18.84 16.59
C ARG A 153 -8.86 -20.11 15.75
N LYS A 154 -8.45 -20.02 14.47
CA LYS A 154 -8.41 -21.15 13.53
C LYS A 154 -7.13 -21.15 12.68
N PRO A 155 -5.93 -21.24 13.29
CA PRO A 155 -4.66 -21.13 12.57
C PRO A 155 -4.48 -22.19 11.46
N SER A 156 -5.01 -23.40 11.64
CA SER A 156 -5.03 -24.45 10.61
C SER A 156 -5.87 -24.10 9.36
N GLN A 157 -6.83 -23.17 9.49
CA GLN A 157 -7.64 -22.64 8.39
C GLN A 157 -7.13 -21.30 7.86
N SER A 158 -6.12 -20.71 8.52
CA SER A 158 -5.51 -19.46 8.09
C SER A 158 -4.73 -19.65 6.79
N LYS A 159 -5.16 -18.95 5.73
CA LYS A 159 -4.42 -18.87 4.45
C LYS A 159 -3.30 -17.85 4.52
N LEU A 160 -2.45 -17.93 5.54
CA LEU A 160 -1.29 -17.04 5.65
C LEU A 160 -0.38 -17.25 4.43
N LYS A 161 -0.14 -16.18 3.69
CA LYS A 161 0.75 -16.20 2.52
C LYS A 161 2.20 -16.08 2.99
N ALA A 162 3.05 -17.02 2.61
CA ALA A 162 4.48 -16.97 2.93
C ALA A 162 5.21 -15.76 2.31
N LYS A 163 4.69 -15.23 1.20
CA LYS A 163 5.23 -14.05 0.50
C LYS A 163 4.16 -12.99 0.26
N VAL A 164 4.55 -11.73 0.41
CA VAL A 164 3.72 -10.53 0.21
C VAL A 164 4.24 -9.71 -0.97
N ARG A 165 3.36 -8.93 -1.61
CA ARG A 165 3.75 -7.98 -2.66
C ARG A 165 4.34 -6.73 -2.00
N VAL A 166 5.51 -6.31 -2.45
CA VAL A 166 6.21 -5.13 -1.94
C VAL A 166 5.91 -3.94 -2.84
N PRO A 167 5.26 -2.87 -2.34
CA PRO A 167 4.90 -1.71 -3.15
C PRO A 167 6.11 -0.99 -3.76
N ARG A 168 7.23 -0.93 -3.05
CA ARG A 168 8.49 -0.34 -3.54
C ARG A 168 9.11 -1.11 -4.72
N LEU A 169 8.80 -2.38 -4.86
CA LEU A 169 9.31 -3.23 -5.95
C LEU A 169 8.24 -3.48 -7.01
N ASN A 170 7.38 -2.50 -7.30
CA ASN A 170 6.29 -2.63 -8.27
C ASN A 170 5.47 -3.92 -8.13
N GLY A 171 5.30 -4.40 -6.89
CA GLY A 171 4.52 -5.59 -6.58
C GLY A 171 5.25 -6.93 -6.68
N GLU A 172 6.59 -6.93 -6.78
CA GLU A 172 7.39 -8.16 -6.58
C GLU A 172 7.15 -8.78 -5.21
N ARG A 173 7.37 -10.09 -5.10
CA ARG A 173 7.07 -10.86 -3.89
C ARG A 173 8.31 -11.13 -3.04
N LYS A 174 8.28 -10.72 -1.77
CA LYS A 174 9.29 -11.07 -0.75
C LYS A 174 8.66 -11.90 0.37
N GLY A 175 9.47 -12.69 1.06
CA GLY A 175 9.02 -13.45 2.24
C GLY A 175 8.48 -12.50 3.31
N VAL A 176 7.43 -12.88 4.03
CA VAL A 176 6.79 -12.01 5.04
C VAL A 176 7.80 -11.47 6.05
N PHE A 177 8.71 -12.32 6.55
CA PHE A 177 9.72 -11.93 7.54
C PHE A 177 10.86 -11.09 7.00
N ALA A 178 11.01 -10.99 5.67
CA ALA A 178 11.91 -10.04 5.02
C ALA A 178 11.25 -8.66 4.82
N THR A 179 10.05 -8.44 5.39
CA THR A 179 9.25 -7.22 5.25
C THR A 179 8.63 -6.80 6.56
N ARG A 180 8.11 -5.56 6.62
CA ARG A 180 7.27 -5.05 7.71
C ARG A 180 5.77 -5.16 7.39
N SER A 181 5.36 -6.13 6.58
CA SER A 181 3.96 -6.30 6.19
C SER A 181 3.05 -6.65 7.38
N PRO A 182 1.83 -6.09 7.44
CA PRO A 182 0.84 -6.40 8.48
C PRO A 182 0.25 -7.81 8.34
N HIS A 183 0.32 -8.42 7.15
CA HIS A 183 -0.11 -9.81 6.90
C HIS A 183 0.98 -10.80 7.34
N ARG A 184 1.01 -11.12 8.63
CA ARG A 184 2.02 -11.96 9.29
C ARG A 184 1.40 -12.89 10.34
N PRO A 185 2.06 -13.98 10.77
CA PRO A 185 1.46 -14.96 11.68
C PRO A 185 1.00 -14.36 13.02
N CYS A 186 1.81 -13.46 13.58
CA CYS A 186 1.43 -12.60 14.70
C CYS A 186 1.32 -11.17 14.14
N PRO A 187 0.12 -10.60 13.97
CA PRO A 187 -0.11 -9.28 13.38
C PRO A 187 0.25 -8.16 14.36
N ILE A 188 1.46 -8.25 14.93
CA ILE A 188 2.05 -7.28 15.83
C ILE A 188 2.86 -6.29 15.00
N GLY A 189 2.51 -5.01 15.15
CA GLY A 189 3.27 -3.87 14.67
C GLY A 189 4.20 -3.34 15.75
N LEU A 190 5.24 -2.64 15.30
CA LEU A 190 6.22 -1.95 16.13
C LEU A 190 6.40 -0.56 15.51
N THR A 191 6.19 0.47 16.32
CA THR A 191 6.38 1.86 15.88
C THR A 191 7.21 2.63 16.89
N VAL A 192 8.08 3.51 16.39
CA VAL A 192 8.74 4.52 17.22
C VAL A 192 7.95 5.81 17.06
N ALA A 193 7.60 6.42 18.19
CA ALA A 193 6.85 7.66 18.22
C ALA A 193 7.56 8.66 19.15
N LYS A 194 7.41 9.95 18.87
CA LYS A 194 7.85 11.01 19.77
C LYS A 194 6.80 11.17 20.87
N VAL A 195 7.25 11.26 22.12
CA VAL A 195 6.41 11.56 23.28
C VAL A 195 6.31 13.08 23.38
N GLU A 196 5.11 13.62 23.20
CA GLU A 196 4.86 15.06 23.31
C GLU A 196 4.45 15.44 24.73
N GLU A 197 3.57 14.65 25.36
CA GLU A 197 3.07 14.93 26.69
C GLU A 197 2.48 13.67 27.36
N ILE A 198 2.55 13.61 28.69
CA ILE A 198 1.83 12.62 29.51
C ILE A 198 0.67 13.32 30.23
N GLN A 199 -0.56 12.85 30.01
CA GLN A 199 -1.78 13.42 30.61
C GLN A 199 -2.56 12.34 31.35
N ASN A 200 -2.30 12.18 32.66
CA ASN A 200 -2.92 11.15 33.51
C ASN A 200 -2.76 9.73 32.92
N ASN A 201 -3.82 9.16 32.34
CA ASN A 201 -3.83 7.83 31.70
C ASN A 201 -3.67 7.93 30.17
N LYS A 202 -3.09 9.00 29.66
CA LYS A 202 -2.91 9.26 28.24
C LYS A 202 -1.49 9.68 27.92
N VAL A 203 -1.05 9.33 26.72
CA VAL A 203 0.23 9.77 26.15
C VAL A 203 -0.06 10.42 24.81
N LEU A 204 0.30 11.69 24.65
CA LEU A 204 0.25 12.40 23.38
C LEU A 204 1.53 12.09 22.61
N LEU A 205 1.36 11.73 21.34
CA LEU A 205 2.39 11.19 20.48
C LEU A 205 2.41 11.93 19.15
N SER A 206 3.59 12.02 18.53
CA SER A 206 3.75 12.46 17.15
C SER A 206 4.69 11.54 16.35
N GLY A 207 4.68 11.69 15.02
CA GLY A 207 5.44 10.85 14.10
C GLY A 207 4.91 9.41 13.96
N VAL A 208 3.64 9.17 14.32
CA VAL A 208 3.06 7.82 14.35
C VAL A 208 2.66 7.31 12.96
N ASP A 209 2.60 5.99 12.82
CA ASP A 209 2.06 5.26 11.67
C ASP A 209 0.86 4.37 12.07
N LEU A 210 0.03 4.88 12.98
CA LEU A 210 -1.06 4.14 13.62
C LEU A 210 -2.41 4.66 13.13
N VAL A 211 -3.31 3.76 12.72
CA VAL A 211 -4.69 4.11 12.40
C VAL A 211 -5.53 4.26 13.66
N ASP A 212 -6.57 5.09 13.62
CA ASP A 212 -7.50 5.30 14.72
C ASP A 212 -8.10 3.97 15.19
N GLY A 213 -8.27 3.82 16.51
CA GLY A 213 -8.75 2.59 17.12
C GLY A 213 -7.71 1.48 17.28
N THR A 214 -6.44 1.71 16.91
CA THR A 214 -5.39 0.69 17.03
C THR A 214 -5.21 0.21 18.48
N PRO A 215 -5.36 -1.10 18.76
CA PRO A 215 -5.10 -1.66 20.08
C PRO A 215 -3.59 -1.73 20.35
N VAL A 216 -3.16 -1.24 21.51
CA VAL A 216 -1.77 -1.26 21.97
C VAL A 216 -1.57 -2.40 22.96
N LEU A 217 -0.51 -3.17 22.76
CA LEU A 217 -0.08 -4.25 23.63
C LEU A 217 0.93 -3.79 24.67
N ASP A 218 1.81 -2.85 24.30
CA ASP A 218 2.89 -2.40 25.18
C ASP A 218 3.48 -1.05 24.74
N ILE A 219 4.14 -0.36 25.66
CA ILE A 219 4.92 0.86 25.43
C ILE A 219 6.26 0.75 26.16
N LYS A 220 7.36 1.13 25.51
CA LYS A 220 8.71 1.09 26.10
C LYS A 220 9.49 2.35 25.76
N PRO A 221 10.36 2.87 26.65
CA PRO A 221 11.23 3.98 26.30
C PRO A 221 12.15 3.58 25.14
N TYR A 222 12.40 4.53 24.22
CA TYR A 222 13.42 4.35 23.19
C TYR A 222 14.79 4.68 23.78
N LEU A 223 15.74 3.76 23.64
CA LEU A 223 17.09 3.88 24.22
C LEU A 223 18.13 3.95 23.09
N PRO A 224 18.64 5.14 22.70
CA PRO A 224 19.53 5.27 21.56
C PRO A 224 20.77 4.36 21.61
N TYR A 225 21.35 4.16 22.80
CA TYR A 225 22.53 3.31 22.97
C TYR A 225 22.27 1.82 22.69
N SER A 226 21.02 1.38 22.78
CA SER A 226 20.61 -0.03 22.62
C SER A 226 19.84 -0.25 21.31
N ASP A 227 18.95 0.67 20.97
CA ASP A 227 18.01 0.54 19.86
C ASP A 227 18.56 1.08 18.54
N SER A 228 19.60 1.94 18.59
CA SER A 228 20.26 2.48 17.41
C SER A 228 21.53 1.69 17.09
N ILE A 229 21.47 0.86 16.04
CA ILE A 229 22.59 0.06 15.57
C ILE A 229 23.31 0.82 14.45
N GLN A 230 24.45 1.44 14.80
CA GLN A 230 25.31 2.08 13.81
C GLN A 230 25.86 1.05 12.81
N GLY A 231 25.80 1.37 11.51
CA GLY A 231 26.28 0.48 10.44
C GLY A 231 25.33 -0.65 10.04
N ALA A 232 24.08 -0.65 10.52
CA ALA A 232 23.07 -1.60 10.06
C ALA A 232 22.88 -1.51 8.53
N SER A 233 22.97 -2.65 7.84
CA SER A 233 22.79 -2.75 6.39
C SER A 233 21.39 -3.22 6.02
N VAL A 234 20.86 -2.72 4.90
CA VAL A 234 19.61 -3.21 4.31
C VAL A 234 19.83 -3.63 2.84
N PRO A 235 19.01 -4.54 2.28
CA PRO A 235 19.10 -4.91 0.86
C PRO A 235 18.90 -3.71 -0.07
N ASN A 236 19.51 -3.73 -1.26
CA ASN A 236 19.45 -2.62 -2.23
C ASN A 236 18.01 -2.15 -2.55
N TRP A 237 17.06 -3.08 -2.66
CA TRP A 237 15.65 -2.76 -2.93
C TRP A 237 14.94 -2.01 -1.80
N VAL A 238 15.54 -1.94 -0.61
CA VAL A 238 15.09 -1.11 0.51
C VAL A 238 15.78 0.27 0.48
N GLN A 239 17.03 0.33 0.00
CA GLN A 239 17.87 1.52 -0.07
C GLN A 239 17.41 2.54 -1.12
N GLU A 240 16.75 2.09 -2.19
CA GLU A 240 16.25 3.01 -3.22
C GLU A 240 15.29 4.04 -2.62
N ASP A 241 15.76 5.29 -2.59
CA ASP A 241 15.05 6.43 -2.05
C ASP A 241 13.81 6.77 -2.88
N CYS A 242 12.78 7.26 -2.19
CA CYS A 242 11.77 8.15 -2.75
C CYS A 242 10.89 7.69 -3.94
N LEU A 243 10.74 6.38 -4.23
CA LEU A 243 9.79 5.90 -5.26
C LEU A 243 8.31 6.29 -5.04
N LEU A 244 7.99 6.88 -3.89
CA LEU A 244 6.65 7.36 -3.55
C LEU A 244 6.63 8.84 -3.20
N ALA A 245 7.76 9.57 -3.23
CA ALA A 245 7.72 11.00 -2.97
C ALA A 245 7.02 11.71 -4.15
N VAL A 246 6.13 12.65 -3.85
CA VAL A 246 5.47 13.46 -4.88
C VAL A 246 6.31 14.72 -5.16
N ALA A 247 6.09 15.35 -6.31
CA ALA A 247 6.88 16.52 -6.73
C ALA A 247 6.52 17.79 -5.94
N SER A 248 5.23 18.02 -5.71
CA SER A 248 4.75 19.18 -4.94
C SER A 248 3.35 18.94 -4.38
N VAL A 249 2.99 19.69 -3.34
CA VAL A 249 1.63 19.74 -2.79
C VAL A 249 1.19 21.21 -2.73
N SER A 250 0.08 21.51 -3.39
CA SER A 250 -0.52 22.84 -3.45
C SER A 250 -1.98 22.78 -2.97
N PHE A 251 -2.52 23.93 -2.59
CA PHE A 251 -3.88 24.05 -2.07
C PHE A 251 -4.65 25.09 -2.88
N SER A 252 -5.89 24.78 -3.22
CA SER A 252 -6.78 25.72 -3.92
C SER A 252 -7.33 26.81 -2.99
N ASP A 253 -7.91 27.85 -3.59
CA ASP A 253 -8.64 28.89 -2.86
C ASP A 253 -9.91 28.35 -2.20
N THR A 254 -10.55 27.36 -2.84
CA THR A 254 -11.74 26.68 -2.29
C THR A 254 -11.40 25.95 -0.99
N PHE A 255 -10.27 25.24 -0.95
CA PHE A 255 -9.79 24.57 0.27
C PHE A 255 -9.61 25.53 1.44
N SER A 256 -9.06 26.73 1.20
CA SER A 256 -8.82 27.71 2.26
C SER A 256 -10.12 28.20 2.92
N SER A 257 -11.19 28.29 2.13
CA SER A 257 -12.53 28.66 2.62
C SER A 257 -13.21 27.52 3.37
N SER A 258 -13.11 26.30 2.84
CA SER A 258 -13.76 25.13 3.43
C SER A 258 -13.06 24.64 4.70
N ILE A 259 -11.72 24.69 4.78
CA ILE A 259 -11.01 24.33 6.01
C ILE A 259 -11.37 25.27 7.15
N THR A 260 -11.50 26.57 6.88
CA THR A 260 -11.91 27.55 7.90
C THR A 260 -13.31 27.24 8.45
N THR A 261 -14.21 26.75 7.59
CA THR A 261 -15.58 26.39 7.97
C THR A 261 -15.59 25.07 8.75
N CYS A 262 -14.91 24.04 8.26
CA CYS A 262 -14.81 22.73 8.91
C CYS A 262 -14.07 22.81 10.25
N TRP A 263 -13.02 23.63 10.35
CA TRP A 263 -12.21 23.78 11.55
C TRP A 263 -13.04 24.21 12.76
N LYS A 264 -13.99 25.14 12.58
CA LYS A 264 -14.91 25.60 13.64
C LYS A 264 -15.73 24.45 14.26
N LEU A 265 -15.96 23.38 13.51
CA LEU A 265 -16.74 22.22 13.96
C LEU A 265 -15.87 21.20 14.70
N ILE A 266 -14.59 21.07 14.33
CA ILE A 266 -13.70 20.02 14.85
C ILE A 266 -12.65 20.49 15.85
N GLU A 267 -12.38 21.80 15.95
CA GLU A 267 -11.29 22.40 16.75
C GLU A 267 -11.19 21.83 18.17
N LYS A 268 -12.33 21.66 18.86
CA LYS A 268 -12.37 21.14 20.24
C LYS A 268 -11.97 19.67 20.38
N LYS A 269 -12.04 18.91 19.29
CA LYS A 269 -11.76 17.47 19.25
C LYS A 269 -10.45 17.15 18.51
N SER A 270 -9.88 18.13 17.81
CA SER A 270 -8.68 17.95 16.99
C SER A 270 -7.45 17.71 17.86
N LEU A 271 -6.48 16.96 17.32
CA LEU A 271 -5.15 16.82 17.88
C LEU A 271 -4.24 18.01 17.50
N TYR A 272 -4.75 18.97 16.73
CA TYR A 272 -4.02 20.13 16.23
C TYR A 272 -4.58 21.42 16.82
N GLY A 273 -3.69 22.38 17.08
CA GLY A 273 -4.03 23.64 17.72
C GLY A 273 -4.58 24.70 16.76
N SER A 274 -4.45 24.49 15.45
CA SER A 274 -4.96 25.43 14.43
C SER A 274 -5.19 24.74 13.08
N ALA A 275 -6.00 25.39 12.23
CA ALA A 275 -6.22 24.98 10.85
C ALA A 275 -4.91 24.97 10.03
N ASP A 276 -3.98 25.89 10.30
CA ASP A 276 -2.68 25.95 9.60
C ASP A 276 -1.78 24.77 9.96
N GLU A 277 -1.82 24.33 11.21
CA GLU A 277 -1.11 23.15 11.66
C GLU A 277 -1.69 21.88 11.00
N PHE A 278 -3.02 21.78 10.92
CA PHE A 278 -3.70 20.69 10.21
C PHE A 278 -3.43 20.71 8.70
N LYS A 279 -3.38 21.89 8.08
CA LYS A 279 -2.95 22.05 6.67
C LYS A 279 -1.51 21.56 6.47
N SER A 280 -0.62 21.82 7.43
CA SER A 280 0.76 21.33 7.41
C SER A 280 0.82 19.81 7.50
N LEU A 281 -0.03 19.18 8.31
CA LEU A 281 -0.20 17.72 8.31
C LEU A 281 -0.62 17.21 6.93
N ILE A 282 -1.68 17.78 6.34
CA ILE A 282 -2.17 17.35 5.01
C ILE A 282 -1.02 17.41 3.98
N SER A 283 -0.27 18.51 3.98
CA SER A 283 0.87 18.69 3.09
C SER A 283 1.93 17.60 3.28
N GLN A 284 2.25 17.25 4.53
CA GLN A 284 3.25 16.22 4.82
C GLN A 284 2.74 14.79 4.56
N VAL A 285 1.45 14.51 4.75
CA VAL A 285 0.88 13.21 4.39
C VAL A 285 0.89 13.02 2.88
N LEU A 286 0.45 14.05 2.15
CA LEU A 286 0.39 14.05 0.69
C LEU A 286 1.75 14.28 0.03
N SER A 287 2.82 14.59 0.77
CA SER A 287 4.19 14.56 0.21
C SER A 287 4.60 13.16 -0.25
N TRP A 288 3.80 12.15 0.07
CA TRP A 288 3.94 10.77 -0.36
C TRP A 288 2.70 10.34 -1.18
N ASP A 289 2.91 9.57 -2.26
CA ASP A 289 1.84 8.99 -3.05
C ASP A 289 1.15 7.87 -2.26
N ILE A 290 0.00 8.21 -1.68
CA ILE A 290 -0.81 7.32 -0.86
C ILE A 290 -1.68 6.36 -1.68
N ARG A 291 -1.73 6.52 -3.02
CA ARG A 291 -2.56 5.67 -3.89
C ARG A 291 -2.13 4.20 -3.81
N SER A 292 -3.10 3.31 -3.92
CA SER A 292 -2.84 1.88 -4.07
C SER A 292 -2.08 1.58 -5.36
N MET A 293 -1.35 0.45 -5.41
CA MET A 293 -0.73 -0.04 -6.65
C MET A 293 -1.73 -0.12 -7.81
N SER A 294 -2.98 -0.51 -7.54
CA SER A 294 -4.01 -0.60 -8.56
C SER A 294 -4.41 0.76 -9.12
N GLN A 295 -4.54 1.77 -8.25
CA GLN A 295 -4.86 3.14 -8.68
C GLN A 295 -3.73 3.75 -9.50
N ARG A 296 -2.47 3.48 -9.16
CA ARG A 296 -1.30 3.98 -9.90
C ARG A 296 -1.11 3.31 -11.26
N ASN A 297 -1.52 2.04 -11.38
CA ASN A 297 -1.38 1.28 -12.62
C ASN A 297 -2.56 1.46 -13.59
N LYS A 298 -3.62 2.19 -13.21
CA LYS A 298 -4.71 2.50 -14.15
C LYS A 298 -4.17 3.45 -15.23
N PRO A 299 -4.36 3.14 -16.54
CA PRO A 299 -4.01 4.08 -17.59
C PRO A 299 -4.82 5.36 -17.37
N GLN A 300 -4.13 6.51 -17.36
CA GLN A 300 -4.81 7.80 -17.50
C GLN A 300 -5.19 7.92 -18.97
N ASP A 301 -6.40 7.48 -19.35
CA ASP A 301 -6.89 7.69 -20.70
C ASP A 301 -6.99 9.20 -20.95
N THR A 302 -6.18 9.69 -21.88
CA THR A 302 -5.96 11.11 -22.19
C THR A 302 -7.11 11.75 -22.97
N SER A 303 -8.37 11.35 -22.73
CA SER A 303 -9.53 11.82 -23.52
C SER A 303 -10.75 12.27 -22.72
N ASP A 304 -10.78 12.15 -21.40
CA ASP A 304 -11.86 12.72 -20.59
C ASP A 304 -11.34 13.82 -19.66
N ALA A 305 -12.00 14.96 -19.71
CA ALA A 305 -11.68 16.18 -18.98
C ALA A 305 -11.91 16.08 -17.45
N ASP A 306 -12.14 14.88 -16.91
CA ASP A 306 -12.31 14.64 -15.48
C ASP A 306 -11.04 14.01 -14.91
N SER A 307 -10.20 14.87 -14.33
CA SER A 307 -9.11 14.41 -13.48
C SER A 307 -9.69 13.63 -12.29
N ILE A 308 -9.17 12.42 -12.05
CA ILE A 308 -9.63 11.56 -10.95
C ILE A 308 -9.41 12.28 -9.61
N VAL A 309 -10.49 12.49 -8.86
CA VAL A 309 -10.45 13.00 -7.49
C VAL A 309 -10.22 11.83 -6.53
N TYR A 310 -9.23 11.98 -5.66
CA TYR A 310 -8.89 11.04 -4.61
C TYR A 310 -9.25 11.63 -3.25
N HIS A 311 -9.49 10.75 -2.28
CA HIS A 311 -9.98 11.10 -0.95
C HIS A 311 -9.01 10.62 0.14
N LEU A 312 -8.74 11.50 1.09
CA LEU A 312 -7.90 11.26 2.26
C LEU A 312 -8.68 11.65 3.52
N ILE A 313 -8.96 10.68 4.38
CA ILE A 313 -9.73 10.93 5.61
C ILE A 313 -8.78 11.13 6.79
N LEU A 314 -8.76 12.35 7.34
CA LEU A 314 -7.96 12.74 8.51
C LEU A 314 -8.85 13.38 9.59
N GLU A 315 -8.79 12.87 10.82
CA GLU A 315 -9.65 13.29 11.95
C GLU A 315 -11.15 13.32 11.61
N GLY A 316 -11.58 12.44 10.71
CA GLY A 316 -12.95 12.39 10.21
C GLY A 316 -13.31 13.52 9.25
N LEU A 317 -12.36 14.33 8.76
CA LEU A 317 -12.53 15.20 7.61
C LEU A 317 -12.12 14.48 6.33
N ASP A 318 -12.91 14.63 5.28
CA ASP A 318 -12.58 14.13 3.95
C ASP A 318 -11.86 15.22 3.14
N VAL A 319 -10.60 14.97 2.82
CA VAL A 319 -9.74 15.84 2.03
C VAL A 319 -9.68 15.33 0.59
N SER A 320 -10.27 16.11 -0.32
CA SER A 320 -10.30 15.81 -1.75
C SER A 320 -9.07 16.39 -2.44
N TYR A 321 -8.36 15.57 -3.22
CA TYR A 321 -7.17 15.99 -3.94
C TYR A 321 -7.05 15.33 -5.31
N MET A 322 -6.33 15.99 -6.20
CA MET A 322 -5.95 15.47 -7.51
C MET A 322 -4.43 15.32 -7.59
N ILE A 323 -3.98 14.41 -8.45
CA ILE A 323 -2.56 14.21 -8.76
C ILE A 323 -2.37 14.16 -10.28
N ASP A 324 -1.45 14.96 -10.81
CA ASP A 324 -1.13 15.00 -12.23
C ASP A 324 -0.08 13.95 -12.64
N ASN A 325 0.30 13.95 -13.93
CA ASN A 325 1.30 13.05 -14.49
C ASN A 325 2.74 13.32 -13.99
N GLU A 326 3.01 14.53 -13.51
CA GLU A 326 4.29 14.94 -12.93
C GLU A 326 4.35 14.67 -11.41
N SER A 327 3.31 14.04 -10.85
CA SER A 327 3.13 13.82 -9.42
C SER A 327 3.05 15.11 -8.62
N ASN A 328 2.47 16.18 -9.18
CA ASN A 328 2.03 17.34 -8.40
C ASN A 328 0.64 17.07 -7.84
N ILE A 329 0.44 17.40 -6.57
CA ILE A 329 -0.84 17.29 -5.89
C ILE A 329 -1.50 18.66 -5.76
N LEU A 330 -2.78 18.73 -6.12
CA LEU A 330 -3.66 19.85 -5.84
C LEU A 330 -4.74 19.40 -4.86
N VAL A 331 -4.69 19.90 -3.64
CA VAL A 331 -5.75 19.73 -2.64
C VAL A 331 -6.88 20.70 -2.98
N GLN A 332 -8.05 20.15 -3.31
CA GLN A 332 -9.18 20.91 -3.85
C GLN A 332 -10.15 21.38 -2.79
N ASP A 333 -10.48 20.51 -1.83
CA ASP A 333 -11.52 20.81 -0.85
C ASP A 333 -11.38 19.95 0.41
N VAL A 334 -12.06 20.35 1.47
CA VAL A 334 -12.22 19.56 2.69
C VAL A 334 -13.67 19.63 3.17
N SER A 335 -14.25 18.48 3.46
CA SER A 335 -15.64 18.37 3.88
C SER A 335 -15.83 17.41 5.05
N LEU A 336 -16.99 17.45 5.69
CA LEU A 336 -17.40 16.38 6.59
C LEU A 336 -17.89 15.20 5.74
N PRO A 337 -17.54 13.95 6.09
CA PRO A 337 -17.93 12.78 5.33
C PRO A 337 -19.45 12.70 5.27
N ASN A 338 -20.00 12.66 4.05
CA ASN A 338 -21.38 12.29 3.83
C ASN A 338 -21.56 10.85 4.35
N SER A 339 -22.42 10.66 5.34
CA SER A 339 -22.85 9.38 5.92
C SER A 339 -22.25 8.10 5.30
N LEU A 340 -21.18 7.57 5.91
CA LEU A 340 -20.74 6.17 6.08
C LEU A 340 -21.10 5.04 5.06
N GLU A 341 -21.45 5.29 3.80
CA GLU A 341 -21.76 4.19 2.85
C GLU A 341 -20.62 3.81 1.86
N ASP A 342 -19.58 4.63 1.66
CA ASP A 342 -18.54 4.32 0.65
C ASP A 342 -17.17 3.86 1.20
N VAL A 343 -16.97 3.77 2.51
CA VAL A 343 -15.63 3.50 3.09
C VAL A 343 -15.31 1.99 3.23
N ALA A 344 -16.25 1.10 2.89
CA ALA A 344 -16.09 -0.35 2.97
C ALA A 344 -15.83 -1.01 1.61
N GLY A 345 -14.86 -0.51 0.83
CA GLY A 345 -14.51 -1.19 -0.42
C GLY A 345 -13.33 -0.59 -1.18
N THR A 346 -12.10 -1.02 -0.86
CA THR A 346 -11.04 -1.35 -1.84
C THR A 346 -9.83 -2.00 -1.18
#